data_AF-A0A2R6CAP8-F1
#
_entry.id   AF-A0A2R6CAP8-F1
#
_cell.length_a   1.000
_cell.length_b   1.000
_cell.length_c   1.000
_cell.angle_alpha   90.00
_cell.angle_beta   90.00
_cell.angle_gamma   90.00
#
_symmetry.space_group_name_H-M   'P 1'
#
loop_
_entity.id
_entity.type
_entity.pdbx_description
1 polymer ?
#
loop_
_entity_poly.entity_id
_entity_poly.type
_entity_poly.pdbx_seq_one_letter_code
_entity_poly.pdbx_strand_id
1 'polypeptide(L)'
;MLNTAILRRSTIGNSMFDTRLRWGEDWDFLLRVLKGKTCGYMGEPLYIYRIRRGSITNSDSSQWYSFDSLVRIYSRLIAEAPSFYLRLAAAKRLFRLFYVNIRSLRSLVESWRSVATEESRLPRRS
;
A
#
# COMPACT_ATOMS: atom_id res chain seq x y z
N MET A 1 6.11 -9.59 2.14
CA MET A 1 6.22 -9.01 0.79
C MET A 1 7.03 -9.96 -0.06
N LEU A 2 6.75 -10.01 -1.35
CA LEU A 2 7.59 -10.75 -2.29
C LEU A 2 8.85 -9.91 -2.54
N ASN A 3 9.98 -10.31 -1.98
CA ASN A 3 11.21 -9.51 -2.07
C ASN A 3 12.01 -9.80 -3.35
N THR A 4 11.74 -10.92 -4.02
CA THR A 4 12.46 -11.36 -5.21
C THR A 4 11.51 -12.12 -6.11
N ALA A 5 11.58 -11.82 -7.41
CA ALA A 5 10.86 -12.52 -8.46
C ALA A 5 11.80 -12.77 -9.64
N ILE A 6 11.77 -13.99 -10.19
CA ILE A 6 12.46 -14.32 -11.42
C ILE A 6 11.40 -14.52 -12.50
N LEU A 7 11.48 -13.73 -13.57
CA LEU A 7 10.50 -13.69 -14.64
C LEU A 7 11.20 -13.96 -15.98
N ARG A 8 10.59 -14.79 -16.83
CA ARG A 8 11.05 -14.92 -18.22
C ARG A 8 10.85 -13.60 -18.96
N ARG A 9 11.80 -13.20 -19.81
CA ARG A 9 11.72 -11.96 -20.59
C ARG A 9 10.44 -11.87 -21.44
N SER A 10 10.02 -13.00 -22.01
CA SER A 10 8.78 -13.11 -22.80
C SER A 10 7.51 -12.87 -21.98
N THR A 11 7.53 -13.16 -20.67
CA THR A 11 6.41 -12.88 -19.77
C THR A 11 6.26 -11.39 -19.50
N ILE A 12 7.38 -10.67 -19.39
CA ILE A 12 7.39 -9.22 -19.16
C ILE A 12 6.84 -8.46 -20.37
N GLY A 13 7.26 -8.87 -21.58
CA GLY A 13 6.90 -8.18 -22.83
C GLY A 13 7.29 -6.70 -22.79
N ASN A 14 6.34 -5.83 -23.14
CA ASN A 14 6.48 -4.36 -23.11
C ASN A 14 5.91 -3.73 -21.83
N SER A 15 5.63 -4.53 -20.79
CA SER A 15 5.10 -4.02 -19.53
C SER A 15 6.15 -3.17 -18.82
N MET A 16 5.73 -2.00 -18.34
CA MET A 16 6.56 -1.10 -17.52
C MET A 16 5.96 -0.90 -16.13
N PHE A 17 6.78 -0.42 -15.19
CA PHE A 17 6.32 0.06 -13.89
C PHE A 17 5.40 1.28 -14.06
N ASP A 18 4.41 1.40 -13.17
CA ASP A 18 3.56 2.59 -13.11
C ASP A 18 4.26 3.67 -12.28
N THR A 19 4.88 4.65 -12.96
CA THR A 19 5.68 5.72 -12.33
C THR A 19 4.84 6.73 -11.55
N ARG A 20 3.50 6.58 -11.53
CA ARG A 20 2.60 7.43 -10.75
C ARG A 20 2.38 6.90 -9.34
N LEU A 21 2.67 5.62 -9.11
CA LEU A 21 2.64 5.05 -7.77
C LEU A 21 3.84 5.57 -6.98
N ARG A 22 3.65 5.77 -5.68
CA ARG A 22 4.75 6.13 -4.75
C ARG A 22 5.14 4.97 -3.86
N TRP A 23 4.36 3.89 -3.91
CA TRP A 23 4.54 2.69 -3.10
C TRP A 23 3.91 1.47 -3.79
N GLY A 24 4.52 0.30 -3.66
CA GLY A 24 3.97 -0.95 -4.22
C GLY A 24 4.00 -1.02 -5.75
N GLU A 25 4.90 -0.27 -6.40
CA GLU A 25 5.15 -0.31 -7.85
C GLU A 25 5.50 -1.73 -8.33
N ASP A 26 6.33 -2.43 -7.55
CA ASP A 26 6.72 -3.82 -7.74
C ASP A 26 5.52 -4.76 -7.72
N TRP A 27 4.64 -4.56 -6.75
CA TRP A 27 3.43 -5.36 -6.58
C TRP A 27 2.43 -5.13 -7.73
N ASP A 28 2.19 -3.88 -8.12
CA ASP A 28 1.36 -3.56 -9.28
C ASP A 28 1.90 -4.20 -10.56
N PHE A 29 3.21 -4.07 -10.80
CA PHE A 29 3.86 -4.64 -11.96
C PHE A 29 3.71 -6.16 -12.01
N LEU A 30 3.97 -6.85 -10.88
CA LEU A 30 3.84 -8.29 -10.80
C LEU A 30 2.40 -8.76 -11.03
N LEU A 31 1.40 -8.09 -10.44
CA LEU A 31 0.00 -8.42 -10.66
C LEU A 31 -0.39 -8.32 -12.13
N ARG A 32 0.11 -7.31 -12.86
CA ARG A 32 -0.17 -7.15 -14.30
C ARG A 32 0.56 -8.19 -15.15
N VAL A 33 1.84 -8.42 -14.90
CA VAL A 33 2.69 -9.33 -15.69
C VAL A 33 2.31 -10.81 -15.47
N LEU A 34 1.93 -11.17 -14.24
CA LEU A 34 1.61 -12.55 -13.87
C LEU A 34 0.12 -12.89 -14.05
N LYS A 35 -0.70 -11.95 -14.52
CA LYS A 35 -2.14 -12.17 -14.72
C LYS A 35 -2.38 -13.36 -15.66
N GLY A 36 -3.07 -14.37 -15.13
CA GLY A 36 -3.38 -15.60 -15.88
C GLY A 36 -2.17 -16.52 -16.13
N LYS A 37 -1.07 -16.33 -15.40
CA LYS A 37 0.13 -17.18 -15.48
C LYS A 37 0.26 -18.05 -14.23
N THR A 38 0.79 -19.25 -14.41
CA THR A 38 1.17 -20.12 -13.30
C THR A 38 2.46 -19.60 -12.67
N CYS A 39 2.46 -19.46 -11.35
CA CYS A 39 3.60 -18.97 -10.57
C CYS A 39 4.03 -20.06 -9.57
N GLY A 40 5.34 -20.27 -9.44
CA GLY A 40 5.92 -21.11 -8.38
C GLY A 40 6.42 -20.24 -7.22
N TYR A 41 6.22 -20.70 -5.99
CA TYR A 41 6.78 -20.07 -4.79
C TYR A 41 7.94 -20.91 -4.26
N MET A 42 9.08 -20.27 -4.03
CA MET A 42 10.25 -20.88 -3.40
C MET A 42 10.37 -20.34 -1.98
N GLY A 43 10.19 -21.21 -1.00
CA GLY A 43 10.17 -20.85 0.43
C GLY A 43 11.56 -20.68 1.06
N GLU A 44 12.62 -20.66 0.26
CA GLU A 44 13.99 -20.55 0.75
C GLU A 44 14.38 -19.07 0.94
N PRO A 45 15.17 -18.74 1.98
CA PRO A 45 15.58 -17.37 2.30
C PRO A 45 16.71 -16.89 1.38
N LEU A 46 16.44 -16.79 0.09
CA LEU A 46 17.44 -16.48 -0.95
C LEU A 46 17.78 -14.99 -1.08
N TYR A 47 17.23 -14.15 -0.20
CA TYR A 47 17.40 -12.70 -0.28
C TYR A 47 17.45 -12.06 1.11
N ILE A 48 18.41 -11.16 1.29
CA ILE A 48 18.58 -10.36 2.52
C ILE A 48 18.12 -8.94 2.23
N TYR A 49 17.02 -8.51 2.89
CA TYR A 49 16.55 -7.14 2.80
C TYR A 49 17.31 -6.24 3.77
N ARG A 50 18.00 -5.21 3.26
CA ARG A 50 18.72 -4.25 4.10
C ARG A 50 17.89 -2.98 4.36
N ILE A 51 17.56 -2.74 5.62
CA ILE A 51 16.90 -1.50 6.05
C ILE A 51 17.97 -0.43 6.26
N ARG A 52 17.81 0.74 5.63
CA ARG A 52 18.70 1.91 5.79
C ARG A 52 18.00 3.01 6.58
N ARG A 53 18.77 3.82 7.34
CA ARG A 53 18.23 5.04 7.97
C ARG A 53 17.71 5.99 6.88
N GLY A 54 16.54 6.57 7.11
CA GLY A 54 15.86 7.42 6.12
C GLY A 54 15.15 6.66 5.00
N SER A 55 14.86 5.35 5.16
CA SER A 55 14.00 4.67 4.20
C SER A 55 12.62 5.33 4.15
N ILE A 56 12.00 5.30 2.97
CA ILE A 56 10.64 5.80 2.72
C ILE A 56 9.63 5.22 3.73
N THR A 57 9.92 4.06 4.32
CA THR A 57 9.12 3.41 5.35
C THR A 57 8.97 4.19 6.67
N ASN A 58 9.81 5.20 6.92
CA ASN A 58 9.88 5.90 8.22
C ASN A 58 9.42 7.37 8.18
N SER A 59 8.83 7.86 7.08
CA SER A 59 8.26 9.22 7.05
C SER A 59 6.77 9.20 7.40
N ASP A 60 6.27 10.24 8.06
CA ASP A 60 4.82 10.38 8.35
C ASP A 60 3.96 10.38 7.06
N SER A 61 4.53 10.83 5.95
CA SER A 61 3.91 10.80 4.61
C SER A 61 3.83 9.40 3.99
N SER A 62 4.61 8.44 4.47
CA SER A 62 4.68 7.07 3.93
C SER A 62 3.35 6.35 4.01
N GLN A 63 2.58 6.58 5.09
CA GLN A 63 1.26 6.01 5.27
C GLN A 63 0.31 6.49 4.17
N TRP A 64 0.29 7.79 3.88
CA TRP A 64 -0.54 8.37 2.82
C TRP A 64 -0.16 7.87 1.43
N TYR A 65 1.14 7.80 1.12
CA TYR A 65 1.60 7.25 -0.15
C TYR A 65 1.24 5.78 -0.32
N SER A 66 1.35 4.99 0.75
CA SER A 66 0.93 3.59 0.74
C SER A 66 -0.58 3.45 0.55
N PHE A 67 -1.38 4.30 1.19
CA PHE A 67 -2.82 4.29 1.07
C PHE A 67 -3.28 4.64 -0.35
N ASP A 68 -2.85 5.79 -0.90
CA ASP A 68 -3.20 6.21 -2.27
C ASP A 68 -2.80 5.13 -3.29
N SER A 69 -1.56 4.63 -3.19
CA SER A 69 -1.06 3.62 -4.13
C SER A 69 -1.86 2.31 -4.04
N LEU A 70 -2.14 1.82 -2.82
CA LEU A 70 -2.91 0.58 -2.64
C LEU A 70 -4.37 0.74 -3.09
N VAL A 71 -5.00 1.91 -2.89
CA VAL A 71 -6.35 2.19 -3.40
C VAL A 71 -6.36 2.10 -4.93
N ARG A 72 -5.36 2.65 -5.61
CA ARG A 72 -5.23 2.56 -7.08
C ARG A 72 -5.06 1.12 -7.54
N ILE A 73 -4.15 0.37 -6.91
CA ILE A 73 -3.85 -1.02 -7.26
C ILE A 73 -5.10 -1.90 -7.09
N TYR A 74 -5.76 -1.84 -5.93
CA TYR A 74 -6.91 -2.70 -5.66
C TYR A 74 -8.14 -2.30 -6.48
N SER A 75 -8.36 -0.99 -6.74
CA SER A 75 -9.42 -0.55 -7.64
C SER A 75 -9.24 -1.11 -9.06
N ARG A 76 -8.00 -1.05 -9.58
CA ARG A 76 -7.64 -1.66 -10.87
C ARG A 76 -7.85 -3.17 -10.87
N LEU A 77 -7.42 -3.85 -9.81
CA LEU A 77 -7.58 -5.30 -9.67
C LEU A 77 -9.06 -5.73 -9.62
N ILE A 78 -9.93 -4.96 -8.96
CA ILE A 78 -11.38 -5.22 -8.94
C ILE A 78 -11.99 -5.09 -10.34
N ALA A 79 -11.59 -4.05 -11.09
CA ALA A 79 -12.09 -3.82 -12.44
C ALA A 79 -11.61 -4.89 -13.43
N GLU A 80 -10.35 -5.30 -13.32
CA GLU A 80 -9.69 -6.07 -14.37
C GLU A 80 -9.51 -7.57 -14.06
N ALA A 81 -9.63 -8.02 -12.81
CA ALA A 81 -9.35 -9.41 -12.48
C ALA A 81 -10.33 -10.36 -13.18
N PRO A 82 -9.87 -11.49 -13.73
CA PRO A 82 -10.74 -12.43 -14.43
C PRO A 82 -11.61 -13.27 -13.48
N SER A 83 -11.16 -13.48 -12.24
CA SER A 83 -11.85 -14.32 -11.26
C SER A 83 -12.64 -13.48 -10.26
N PHE A 84 -13.89 -13.89 -10.02
CA PHE A 84 -14.74 -13.31 -8.97
C PHE A 84 -14.07 -13.35 -7.59
N TYR A 85 -13.42 -14.45 -7.24
CA TYR A 85 -12.73 -14.60 -5.95
C TYR A 85 -11.58 -13.59 -5.79
N LEU A 86 -10.83 -13.32 -6.87
CA LEU A 86 -9.78 -12.30 -6.85
C LEU A 86 -10.36 -10.90 -6.66
N ARG A 87 -11.47 -10.58 -7.35
CA ARG A 87 -12.17 -9.30 -7.16
C ARG A 87 -12.67 -9.14 -5.73
N LEU A 88 -13.27 -10.19 -5.17
CA LEU A 88 -13.76 -10.18 -3.79
C LEU A 88 -12.61 -10.03 -2.77
N ALA A 89 -11.49 -10.72 -2.98
CA ALA A 89 -10.31 -10.58 -2.13
C ALA A 89 -9.72 -9.16 -2.19
N ALA A 90 -9.65 -8.57 -3.39
CA ALA A 90 -9.23 -7.19 -3.60
C ALA A 90 -10.18 -6.20 -2.92
N ALA A 91 -11.50 -6.39 -3.07
CA ALA A 91 -12.52 -5.56 -2.42
C ALA A 91 -12.42 -5.62 -0.88
N LYS A 92 -12.22 -6.82 -0.31
CA LYS A 92 -12.00 -6.99 1.15
C LYS A 92 -10.74 -6.25 1.62
N ARG A 93 -9.65 -6.32 0.83
CA ARG A 93 -8.41 -5.58 1.13
C ARG A 93 -8.63 -4.07 1.07
N LEU A 94 -9.32 -3.60 0.04
CA LEU A 94 -9.66 -2.19 -0.13
C LEU A 94 -10.54 -1.68 1.02
N PHE A 95 -11.59 -2.42 1.38
CA PHE A 95 -12.46 -2.08 2.51
C PHE A 95 -11.65 -1.98 3.82
N ARG A 96 -10.78 -2.95 4.09
CA ARG A 96 -9.91 -2.92 5.27
C ARG A 96 -8.97 -1.71 5.27
N LEU A 97 -8.42 -1.33 4.12
CA LEU A 97 -7.55 -0.14 4.00
C LEU A 97 -8.31 1.14 4.37
N PHE A 98 -9.52 1.33 3.84
CA PHE A 98 -10.36 2.46 4.22
C PHE A 98 -10.72 2.44 5.70
N TYR A 99 -11.14 1.29 6.23
CA TYR A 99 -11.49 1.15 7.64
C TYR A 99 -10.34 1.55 8.58
N VAL A 100 -9.12 1.07 8.31
CA VAL A 100 -7.94 1.39 9.12
C VAL A 100 -7.60 2.88 9.04
N ASN A 101 -7.63 3.48 7.84
CA ASN A 101 -7.26 4.88 7.66
C ASN A 101 -8.33 5.85 8.21
N ILE A 102 -9.62 5.55 8.06
CA ILE A 102 -10.70 6.33 8.67
C ILE A 102 -10.60 6.29 10.21
N ARG A 103 -10.30 5.12 10.78
CA ARG A 103 -10.13 4.97 12.23
C ARG A 103 -8.93 5.79 12.74
N SER A 104 -7.82 5.77 12.02
CA SER A 104 -6.63 6.58 12.32
C SER A 104 -6.92 8.08 12.25
N LEU A 105 -7.67 8.53 11.25
CA LEU A 105 -8.13 9.92 11.15
C LEU A 105 -9.01 10.32 12.33
N ARG A 106 -9.93 9.45 12.76
CA ARG A 106 -10.78 9.72 13.93
C ARG A 106 -9.94 9.94 15.19
N SER A 107 -8.96 9.08 15.46
CA SER A 107 -8.08 9.25 16.62
C SER A 107 -7.24 10.53 16.56
N LEU A 108 -6.81 10.94 15.37
CA LEU A 108 -6.13 12.22 15.17
C LEU A 108 -7.08 13.38 15.47
N VAL A 109 -8.29 13.41 14.89
CA VAL A 109 -9.26 14.48 15.13
C VAL A 109 -9.63 14.58 16.61
N GLU A 110 -9.77 13.47 17.32
CA GLU A 110 -10.03 13.44 18.76
C GLU A 110 -8.87 14.01 19.58
N SER A 111 -7.61 13.70 19.22
CA SER A 111 -6.41 14.27 19.84
C SER A 111 -6.28 15.78 19.60
N TRP A 112 -6.59 16.26 18.39
CA TRP A 112 -6.56 17.70 18.10
C TRP A 112 -7.65 18.45 18.88
N ARG A 113 -8.82 17.84 19.05
CA ARG A 113 -9.89 18.40 19.88
C ARG A 113 -9.50 18.50 21.35
N SER A 114 -8.81 17.50 21.91
CA SER A 114 -8.37 17.55 23.31
C SER A 114 -7.33 18.64 23.53
N VAL A 115 -6.34 18.78 22.63
CA VAL A 115 -5.31 19.83 22.71
C VAL A 115 -5.93 21.24 22.61
N ALA A 116 -6.83 21.45 21.65
CA ALA A 116 -7.52 22.74 21.50
C ALA A 116 -8.37 23.10 22.73
N THR A 117 -8.96 22.09 23.39
CA THR A 117 -9.73 22.29 24.63
C THR A 117 -8.82 22.63 25.81
N GLU A 118 -7.60 22.11 25.85
CA GLU A 118 -6.62 22.35 26.90
C GLU A 118 -5.94 23.73 26.77
N GLU A 119 -5.61 24.15 25.55
CA GLU A 119 -5.14 25.52 25.25
C GLU A 119 -6.17 26.59 25.60
N SER A 120 -7.46 26.31 25.42
CA SER A 120 -8.55 27.23 25.79
C SER A 120 -8.75 27.41 27.31
N ARG A 121 -8.12 26.55 28.14
CA ARG A 121 -8.16 26.62 29.61
C ARG A 121 -6.95 27.32 30.23
N LEU A 122 -5.93 27.67 29.45
CA LEU A 122 -4.78 28.43 29.95
C LEU A 122 -5.16 29.92 30.07
N PRO A 123 -4.98 30.55 31.24
CA PRO A 123 -5.25 31.97 31.39
C PRO A 123 -4.31 32.76 30.47
N ARG A 124 -4.87 33.67 29.67
CA ARG A 124 -4.08 34.62 28.88
C ARG A 124 -3.21 35.40 29.86
N ARG A 125 -1.90 35.19 29.81
CA ARG A 125 -0.92 36.00 30.57
C ARG A 125 -1.04 37.43 30.07
N SER A 126 -1.64 38.28 30.91
CA SER A 126 -1.65 39.75 30.82
C SER A 126 -0.30 40.32 31.24
#